data_AF-A0A822AP88-F1
#
_entry.id   AF-A0A822AP88-F1
#
_cell.length_a   1.000
_cell.length_b   1.000
_cell.length_c   1.000
_cell.angle_alpha   90.00
_cell.angle_beta   90.00
_cell.angle_gamma   90.00
#
_symmetry.space_group_name_H-M   'P 1'
#
loop_
_entity.id
_entity.type
_entity.pdbx_description
1 polymer ?
#
loop_
_entity_poly.entity_id
_entity_poly.type
_entity_poly.pdbx_seq_one_letter_code
_entity_poly.pdbx_strand_id
1 'polypeptide(L)'
;DDQMYLVLIQLKYTTSTHLFTKLEQKQRCPPIQELLNNDIVKYSYLLRVKYYHIPCQEQSNLECFHDTDQFICLCTHDRRANCFSFDHHMQYNCGQLSFCENGGRCFQNRATCPAAAICACPKCYLGTRCHLSTKGFGLPLDVILGYQIRPKLGFSDQPSSLIISSIVTIIMFVIGLINGFLSIITFRLENPRSVGCGIYLLTASIMSILTITFFTLKYLF
;
A
#
# COMPACT_ATOMS: atom_id res chain seq x y z
N ASP A 1 -8.86 -1.83 -21.56
CA ASP A 1 -7.63 -2.10 -20.80
C ASP A 1 -6.44 -2.16 -21.73
N ASP A 2 -5.80 -1.02 -21.97
CA ASP A 2 -4.60 -0.96 -22.80
C ASP A 2 -3.41 -1.49 -21.98
N GLN A 3 -2.87 -2.64 -22.38
CA GLN A 3 -1.66 -3.18 -21.77
C GLN A 3 -0.49 -2.26 -22.13
N MET A 4 0.11 -1.64 -21.12
CA MET A 4 1.28 -0.80 -21.29
C MET A 4 2.53 -1.58 -20.92
N TYR A 5 3.46 -1.72 -21.88
CA TYR A 5 4.78 -2.26 -21.63
C TYR A 5 5.76 -1.12 -21.36
N LEU A 6 6.61 -1.31 -20.36
CA LEU A 6 7.69 -0.42 -20.02
C LEU A 6 8.99 -1.21 -20.02
N VAL A 7 10.04 -0.64 -20.58
CA VAL A 7 11.37 -1.22 -20.62
C VAL A 7 12.31 -0.35 -19.80
N LEU A 8 13.25 -1.02 -19.12
CA LEU A 8 14.37 -0.38 -18.47
C LEU A 8 15.65 -1.03 -18.97
N ILE A 9 16.46 -0.29 -19.72
CA ILE A 9 17.72 -0.79 -20.29
C ILE A 9 18.88 -0.34 -19.41
N GLN A 10 19.65 -1.31 -18.89
CA GLN A 10 20.91 -1.04 -18.20
C GLN A 10 22.08 -1.38 -19.12
N LEU A 11 22.79 -0.37 -19.60
CA LEU A 11 23.96 -0.54 -20.47
C LEU A 11 25.19 -1.06 -19.70
N LYS A 12 25.27 -0.72 -18.41
CA LYS A 12 26.31 -1.18 -17.51
C LYS A 12 25.66 -1.81 -16.30
N TYR A 13 25.86 -3.11 -16.12
CA TYR A 13 25.36 -3.82 -14.96
C TYR A 13 26.16 -3.41 -13.72
N THR A 14 25.45 -2.99 -12.68
CA THR A 14 26.00 -2.70 -11.35
C THR A 14 25.16 -3.40 -10.30
N THR A 15 25.82 -4.21 -9.47
CA THR A 15 25.17 -4.97 -8.40
C THR A 15 24.49 -4.02 -7.41
N SER A 16 23.26 -4.35 -7.02
CA SER A 16 22.49 -3.65 -5.99
C SER A 16 22.20 -2.17 -6.25
N THR A 17 22.06 -1.77 -7.51
CA THR A 17 21.60 -0.42 -7.84
C THR A 17 20.09 -0.29 -7.65
N HIS A 18 19.67 0.75 -6.94
CA HIS A 18 18.26 1.12 -6.86
C HIS A 18 17.81 1.71 -8.20
N LEU A 19 16.98 0.96 -8.92
CA LEU A 19 16.44 1.37 -10.20
C LEU A 19 15.14 2.15 -9.97
N PHE A 20 15.12 3.40 -10.43
CA PHE A 20 13.92 4.23 -10.43
C PHE A 20 13.51 4.50 -11.87
N THR A 21 12.27 4.20 -12.20
CA THR A 21 11.64 4.55 -13.48
C THR A 21 10.30 5.20 -13.21
N LYS A 22 9.93 6.19 -14.03
CA LYS A 22 8.68 6.94 -13.89
C LYS A 22 7.78 6.58 -15.04
N LEU A 23 6.58 6.07 -14.77
CA LEU A 23 5.60 5.77 -15.80
C LEU A 23 5.15 7.05 -16.51
N GLU A 24 5.82 7.38 -17.62
CA GLU A 24 5.45 8.45 -18.54
C GLU A 24 5.04 7.85 -19.89
N GLN A 25 4.08 8.49 -20.57
CA GLN A 25 3.50 7.99 -21.82
C GLN A 25 4.54 7.86 -22.96
N LYS A 26 5.66 8.58 -22.87
CA LYS A 26 6.79 8.50 -23.80
C LYS A 26 7.67 7.26 -23.59
N GLN A 27 7.62 6.65 -22.41
CA GLN A 27 8.39 5.45 -22.05
C GLN A 27 7.61 4.15 -22.31
N ARG A 28 6.41 4.25 -22.92
CA ARG A 28 5.64 3.07 -23.34
C ARG A 28 6.27 2.44 -24.58
N CYS A 29 6.26 1.11 -24.68
CA CYS A 29 6.59 0.43 -25.92
C CYS A 29 5.32 0.36 -26.80
N PRO A 30 5.23 1.12 -27.91
CA PRO A 30 4.06 1.07 -28.79
C PRO A 30 3.94 -0.30 -29.50
N PRO A 31 2.73 -0.64 -29.95
CA PRO A 31 2.50 -1.82 -30.78
C PRO A 31 3.07 -1.63 -32.19
N ILE A 32 3.52 -2.71 -32.82
CA ILE A 32 4.15 -2.67 -34.14
C ILE A 32 3.22 -2.11 -35.24
N GLN A 33 1.91 -2.23 -35.03
CA GLN A 33 0.87 -1.66 -35.89
C GLN A 33 0.93 -0.13 -35.98
N GLU A 34 1.43 0.55 -34.94
CA GLU A 34 1.62 2.01 -34.95
C GLU A 34 2.91 2.43 -35.67
N LEU A 35 3.83 1.49 -35.93
CA LEU A 35 5.19 1.78 -36.41
C LEU A 35 5.44 1.35 -37.85
N LEU A 36 4.79 0.29 -38.32
CA LEU A 36 4.97 -0.23 -39.67
C LEU A 36 3.73 0.03 -40.54
N ASN A 37 3.96 0.10 -41.85
CA ASN A 37 2.88 0.18 -42.84
C ASN A 37 1.90 -0.99 -42.70
N ASN A 38 0.61 -0.70 -42.93
CA ASN A 38 -0.49 -1.66 -42.83
C ASN A 38 -0.30 -2.94 -43.66
N ASP A 39 0.42 -2.87 -44.78
CA ASP A 39 0.71 -4.05 -45.61
C ASP A 39 1.71 -5.00 -44.95
N ILE A 40 2.72 -4.45 -44.28
CA ILE A 40 3.77 -5.23 -43.61
C ILE A 40 3.23 -5.89 -42.34
N VAL A 41 2.33 -5.20 -41.63
CA VAL A 41 1.65 -5.71 -40.43
C VAL A 41 0.87 -6.99 -40.72
N LYS A 42 0.27 -7.10 -41.91
CA LYS A 42 -0.54 -8.25 -42.35
C LYS A 42 0.30 -9.49 -42.70
N TYR A 43 1.61 -9.36 -42.84
CA TYR A 43 2.47 -10.50 -43.11
C TYR A 43 2.52 -11.46 -41.93
N SER A 44 2.80 -12.73 -42.22
CA SER A 44 3.13 -13.72 -41.18
C SER A 44 4.29 -13.22 -40.33
N TYR A 45 4.28 -13.54 -39.03
CA TYR A 45 5.30 -13.09 -38.08
C TYR A 45 6.75 -13.32 -38.58
N LEU A 46 7.05 -14.47 -39.20
CA LEU A 46 8.39 -14.78 -39.74
C LEU A 46 8.87 -13.79 -40.80
N LEU A 47 7.97 -13.33 -41.66
CA LEU A 47 8.30 -12.37 -42.72
C LEU A 47 8.36 -10.96 -42.14
N ARG A 48 7.47 -10.65 -41.20
CA ARG A 48 7.38 -9.35 -40.55
C ARG A 48 8.64 -9.02 -39.73
N VAL A 49 9.24 -10.02 -39.07
CA VAL A 49 10.49 -9.88 -38.30
C VAL A 49 11.65 -9.29 -39.12
N LYS A 50 11.69 -9.51 -40.44
CA LYS A 50 12.72 -8.92 -41.32
C LYS A 50 12.69 -7.38 -41.32
N TYR A 51 11.53 -6.79 -41.03
CA TYR A 51 11.30 -5.35 -41.05
C TYR A 51 11.43 -4.70 -39.66
N TYR A 52 11.69 -5.47 -38.61
CA TYR A 52 11.74 -4.96 -37.23
C TYR A 52 12.90 -4.01 -36.96
N HIS A 53 13.93 -4.02 -37.81
CA HIS A 53 15.01 -3.03 -37.70
C HIS A 53 14.60 -1.63 -38.20
N ILE A 54 13.57 -1.50 -39.06
CA ILE A 54 13.19 -0.22 -39.67
C ILE A 54 12.71 0.80 -38.63
N PRO A 55 11.79 0.47 -37.69
CA PRO A 55 11.35 1.45 -36.69
C PRO A 55 12.50 2.02 -35.85
N CYS A 56 13.48 1.19 -35.48
CA CYS A 56 14.66 1.64 -34.73
C CYS A 56 15.61 2.53 -35.55
N GLN A 57 15.58 2.44 -36.89
CA GLN A 57 16.39 3.27 -37.78
C GLN A 57 15.75 4.63 -38.03
N GLU A 58 14.43 4.66 -38.21
CA GLU A 58 13.65 5.86 -38.51
C GLU A 58 13.36 6.71 -37.26
N GLN A 59 13.11 6.07 -36.11
CA GLN A 59 12.78 6.76 -34.86
C GLN A 59 13.93 6.63 -33.86
N SER A 60 14.78 7.65 -33.76
CA SER A 60 15.92 7.64 -32.83
C SER A 60 15.52 7.63 -31.34
N ASN A 61 14.29 8.03 -31.03
CA ASN A 61 13.78 8.11 -29.66
C ASN A 61 12.99 6.86 -29.25
N LEU A 62 12.88 5.86 -30.13
CA LEU A 62 12.18 4.62 -29.85
C LEU A 62 13.13 3.68 -29.08
N GLU A 63 12.82 3.40 -27.82
CA GLU A 63 13.61 2.47 -27.00
C GLU A 63 13.15 1.01 -27.18
N CYS A 64 11.85 0.82 -27.37
CA CYS A 64 11.24 -0.50 -27.45
C CYS A 64 9.91 -0.47 -28.21
N PHE A 65 9.50 -1.63 -28.72
CA PHE A 65 8.16 -1.86 -29.26
C PHE A 65 7.77 -3.33 -29.07
N HIS A 66 6.50 -3.63 -29.27
CA HIS A 66 6.01 -4.99 -29.14
C HIS A 66 5.14 -5.40 -30.34
N ASP A 67 5.24 -6.68 -30.67
CA ASP A 67 4.41 -7.34 -31.65
C ASP A 67 3.38 -8.19 -30.91
N THR A 68 2.10 -7.99 -31.22
CA THR A 68 0.97 -8.56 -30.49
C THR A 68 0.99 -10.08 -30.42
N ASP A 69 1.73 -10.73 -31.31
CA ASP A 69 1.76 -12.19 -31.43
C ASP A 69 2.74 -12.85 -30.44
N GLN A 70 4.02 -12.47 -30.44
CA GLN A 70 5.07 -13.30 -29.82
C GLN A 70 6.34 -12.55 -29.37
N PHE A 71 6.52 -11.27 -29.69
CA PHE A 71 7.83 -10.62 -29.55
C PHE A 71 7.76 -9.26 -28.87
N ILE A 72 8.69 -9.03 -27.95
CA ILE A 72 9.09 -7.69 -27.53
C ILE A 72 10.48 -7.40 -28.09
N CYS A 73 10.64 -6.19 -28.61
CA CYS A 73 11.85 -5.74 -29.27
C CYS A 73 12.42 -4.50 -28.58
N LEU A 74 13.75 -4.48 -28.43
CA LEU A 74 14.52 -3.35 -27.92
C LEU A 74 15.34 -2.75 -29.04
N CYS A 75 15.35 -1.43 -29.16
CA CYS A 75 16.24 -0.74 -30.09
C CYS A 75 17.62 -0.57 -29.44
N THR A 76 18.65 -1.14 -30.06
CA THR A 76 20.03 -0.98 -29.61
C THR A 76 20.61 0.36 -30.06
N HIS A 77 21.75 0.74 -29.50
CA HIS A 77 22.49 1.93 -29.95
C HIS A 77 22.87 1.89 -31.44
N ASP A 78 23.06 0.68 -31.99
CA ASP A 78 23.34 0.48 -33.41
C ASP A 78 22.10 0.62 -34.30
N ARG A 79 20.97 1.09 -33.73
CA ARG A 79 19.67 1.23 -34.39
C ARG A 79 19.15 -0.08 -34.97
N ARG A 80 19.42 -1.19 -34.27
CA ARG A 80 18.90 -2.52 -34.62
C ARG A 80 17.90 -2.96 -33.56
N ALA A 81 16.78 -3.51 -34.01
CA ALA A 81 15.89 -4.22 -33.10
C ALA A 81 16.54 -5.54 -32.63
N ASN A 82 16.60 -5.73 -31.32
CA ASN A 82 16.91 -6.97 -30.64
C ASN A 82 15.61 -7.51 -30.02
N CYS A 83 15.08 -8.58 -30.59
CA CYS A 83 13.76 -9.10 -30.24
C CYS A 83 13.88 -10.45 -29.52
N PHE A 84 13.05 -10.64 -28.51
CA PHE A 84 12.96 -11.89 -27.77
C PHE A 84 11.50 -12.33 -27.65
N SER A 85 11.32 -13.65 -27.58
CA SER A 85 10.00 -14.22 -27.39
C SER A 85 9.41 -13.76 -26.06
N PHE A 86 8.19 -13.25 -26.12
CA PHE A 86 7.46 -12.75 -24.97
C PHE A 86 6.00 -13.21 -25.05
N ASP A 87 5.57 -13.94 -24.04
CA ASP A 87 4.18 -14.37 -23.93
C ASP A 87 3.36 -13.25 -23.27
N HIS A 88 2.59 -12.53 -24.09
CA HIS A 88 1.71 -11.43 -23.66
C HIS A 88 0.56 -11.91 -22.76
N HIS A 89 0.26 -13.21 -22.75
CA HIS A 89 -0.79 -13.83 -21.96
C HIS A 89 -0.23 -14.68 -20.80
N MET A 90 1.07 -14.55 -20.50
CA MET A 90 1.72 -15.37 -19.50
C MET A 90 1.06 -15.23 -18.13
N GLN A 91 0.49 -16.32 -17.64
CA GLN A 91 -0.05 -16.42 -16.28
C GLN A 91 0.86 -17.30 -15.45
N TYR A 92 1.37 -16.74 -14.36
CA TYR A 92 2.27 -17.45 -13.46
C TYR A 92 1.47 -18.23 -12.40
N ASN A 93 1.61 -19.55 -12.42
CA ASN A 93 1.07 -20.40 -11.37
C ASN A 93 2.07 -20.50 -10.22
N CYS A 94 1.98 -19.58 -9.27
CA CYS A 94 2.84 -19.53 -8.09
C CYS A 94 2.56 -20.62 -7.03
N GLY A 95 1.92 -21.71 -7.43
CA GLY A 95 1.40 -22.77 -6.55
C GLY A 95 2.46 -23.45 -5.69
N GLN A 96 3.75 -23.33 -6.01
CA GLN A 96 4.85 -23.98 -5.27
C GLN A 96 5.65 -23.05 -4.35
N LEU A 97 5.62 -21.72 -4.52
CA LEU A 97 6.43 -20.78 -3.71
C LEU A 97 5.61 -19.83 -2.83
N SER A 98 4.54 -19.23 -3.37
CA SER A 98 3.73 -18.27 -2.63
C SER A 98 2.37 -18.11 -3.31
N PHE A 99 1.31 -18.67 -2.72
CA PHE A 99 -0.03 -18.29 -3.13
C PHE A 99 -0.31 -16.86 -2.64
N CYS A 100 -0.67 -15.98 -3.57
CA CYS A 100 -1.20 -14.66 -3.25
C CYS A 100 -2.65 -14.82 -2.79
N GLU A 101 -2.96 -14.28 -1.63
CA GLU A 101 -4.29 -14.35 -1.04
C GLU A 101 -5.16 -13.18 -1.49
N ASN A 102 -6.46 -13.25 -1.18
CA ASN A 102 -7.40 -12.14 -1.36
C ASN A 102 -7.44 -11.53 -2.77
N GLY A 103 -7.25 -12.36 -3.80
CA GLY A 103 -7.24 -11.92 -5.20
C GLY A 103 -5.97 -11.18 -5.63
N GLY A 104 -4.87 -11.34 -4.88
CA GLY A 104 -3.54 -10.87 -5.29
C GLY A 104 -3.07 -11.51 -6.60
N ARG A 105 -2.48 -10.71 -7.50
CA ARG A 105 -1.87 -11.21 -8.73
C ARG A 105 -0.44 -11.65 -8.44
N CYS A 106 -0.04 -12.80 -8.97
CA CYS A 106 1.30 -13.33 -8.74
C CYS A 106 2.23 -13.11 -9.93
N PHE A 107 3.49 -12.79 -9.62
CA PHE A 107 4.58 -12.69 -10.57
C PHE A 107 5.78 -13.48 -10.04
N GLN A 108 6.46 -14.21 -10.91
CA GLN A 108 7.64 -15.01 -10.57
C GLN A 108 8.81 -14.67 -11.49
N ASN A 109 10.04 -14.88 -11.03
CA ASN A 109 11.21 -14.45 -11.83
C ASN A 109 11.45 -15.32 -13.08
N ARG A 110 10.99 -16.57 -13.10
CA ARG A 110 11.22 -17.55 -14.16
C ARG A 110 10.00 -18.43 -14.33
N ALA A 111 9.70 -18.80 -15.58
CA ALA A 111 8.64 -19.75 -15.92
C ALA A 111 8.91 -21.13 -15.29
N THR A 112 10.15 -21.58 -15.42
CA THR A 112 10.64 -22.89 -14.99
C THR A 112 11.53 -22.75 -13.75
N CYS A 113 11.22 -23.52 -12.70
CA CYS A 113 11.90 -23.48 -11.40
C CYS A 113 12.05 -22.05 -10.82
N PRO A 114 10.93 -21.45 -10.35
CA PRO A 114 10.98 -20.10 -9.79
C PRO A 114 11.74 -20.08 -8.46
N ALA A 115 12.71 -19.18 -8.32
CA ALA A 115 13.46 -18.99 -7.07
C ALA A 115 12.85 -17.91 -6.17
N ALA A 116 12.06 -17.00 -6.74
CA ALA A 116 11.38 -15.93 -6.04
C ALA A 116 10.06 -15.57 -6.75
N ALA A 117 9.07 -15.20 -5.95
CA ALA A 117 7.78 -14.72 -6.40
C ALA A 117 7.34 -13.50 -5.58
N ILE A 118 6.56 -12.62 -6.20
CA ILE A 118 6.01 -11.41 -5.58
C ILE A 118 4.52 -11.32 -5.87
N CYS A 119 3.77 -10.86 -4.87
CA CYS A 119 2.34 -10.64 -4.97
C CYS A 119 2.03 -9.15 -5.16
N ALA A 120 1.32 -8.80 -6.22
CA ALA A 120 0.70 -7.49 -6.37
C ALA A 120 -0.69 -7.51 -5.72
N CYS A 121 -0.81 -6.82 -4.58
CA CYS A 121 -2.03 -6.81 -3.79
C CYS A 121 -3.08 -5.84 -4.33
N PRO A 122 -4.37 -6.23 -4.31
CA PRO A 122 -5.44 -5.31 -4.59
C PRO A 122 -5.55 -4.25 -3.50
N LYS A 123 -6.28 -3.17 -3.81
CA LYS A 123 -6.52 -2.08 -2.84
C LYS A 123 -7.08 -2.65 -1.53
N CYS A 124 -6.61 -2.09 -0.41
CA CYS A 124 -6.98 -2.50 0.94
C CYS A 124 -6.42 -3.86 1.39
N TYR A 125 -5.42 -4.41 0.71
CA TYR A 125 -4.71 -5.60 1.16
C TYR A 125 -3.20 -5.38 1.24
N LEU A 126 -2.57 -5.95 2.27
CA LEU A 126 -1.18 -5.70 2.65
C LEU A 126 -0.46 -7.02 2.99
N GLY A 127 0.88 -6.92 3.06
CA GLY A 127 1.77 -8.03 3.36
C GLY A 127 2.32 -8.73 2.12
N THR A 128 3.35 -9.55 2.30
CA THR A 128 4.07 -10.27 1.23
C THR A 128 3.18 -11.19 0.40
N ARG A 129 2.02 -11.59 0.97
CA ARG A 129 1.04 -12.50 0.35
C ARG A 129 -0.34 -11.89 0.21
N CYS A 130 -0.50 -10.58 0.47
CA CYS A 130 -1.80 -9.91 0.50
C CYS A 130 -2.80 -10.47 1.53
N HIS A 131 -2.31 -11.12 2.58
CA HIS A 131 -3.13 -11.81 3.59
C HIS A 131 -3.83 -10.83 4.55
N LEU A 132 -3.28 -9.63 4.76
CA LEU A 132 -3.86 -8.64 5.65
C LEU A 132 -4.88 -7.79 4.91
N SER A 133 -6.09 -7.66 5.44
CA SER A 133 -7.11 -6.76 4.89
C SER A 133 -7.31 -5.54 5.77
N THR A 134 -7.30 -4.34 5.19
CA THR A 134 -7.60 -3.10 5.90
C THR A 134 -9.09 -2.84 6.08
N LYS A 135 -9.97 -3.71 5.56
CA LYS A 135 -11.44 -3.56 5.65
C LYS A 135 -12.02 -3.85 7.05
N GLY A 136 -11.19 -4.21 8.03
CA GLY A 136 -11.64 -4.55 9.39
C GLY A 136 -10.64 -4.24 10.50
N PHE A 137 -9.60 -3.42 10.25
CA PHE A 137 -8.68 -3.04 11.32
C PHE A 137 -9.28 -1.91 12.17
N GLY A 138 -9.71 -2.26 13.38
CA GLY A 138 -9.82 -1.32 14.48
C GLY A 138 -8.44 -1.15 15.11
N LEU A 139 -7.78 -0.02 14.85
CA LEU A 139 -6.60 0.35 15.62
C LEU A 139 -7.06 1.02 16.90
N PRO A 140 -6.49 0.66 18.06
CA PRO A 140 -6.78 1.37 19.29
C PRO A 140 -6.25 2.81 19.15
N LEU A 141 -6.98 3.75 19.76
CA LEU A 141 -6.74 5.19 19.57
C LEU A 141 -5.32 5.60 19.98
N ASP A 142 -4.73 4.92 20.97
CA ASP A 142 -3.35 5.13 21.42
C ASP A 142 -2.31 4.84 20.34
N VAL A 143 -2.54 3.84 19.47
CA VAL A 143 -1.65 3.55 18.32
C VAL A 143 -1.77 4.64 17.25
N ILE A 144 -2.99 5.11 16.98
CA ILE A 144 -3.23 6.18 15.99
C ILE A 144 -2.60 7.49 16.45
N LEU A 145 -2.83 7.86 17.71
CA LEU A 145 -2.27 9.07 18.32
C LEU A 145 -0.75 8.95 18.47
N GLY A 146 -0.25 7.81 18.92
CA GLY A 146 1.18 7.55 19.11
C GLY A 146 1.99 7.72 17.82
N TYR A 147 1.45 7.27 16.69
CA TYR A 147 2.10 7.47 15.38
C TYR A 147 2.21 8.96 14.99
N GLN A 148 1.28 9.78 15.47
CA GLN A 148 1.24 11.22 15.16
C GLN A 148 2.15 12.05 16.10
N ILE A 149 2.65 11.48 17.21
CA ILE A 149 3.53 12.19 18.15
C ILE A 149 4.87 12.48 17.48
N ARG A 150 5.23 13.76 17.41
CA ARG A 150 6.55 14.21 16.94
C ARG A 150 7.42 14.57 18.15
N PRO A 151 8.39 13.74 18.54
CA PRO A 151 9.13 13.91 19.80
C PRO A 151 10.04 15.14 19.84
N LYS A 152 10.28 15.79 18.69
CA LYS A 152 11.17 16.97 18.58
C LYS A 152 10.42 18.31 18.60
N LEU A 153 9.09 18.28 18.72
CA LEU A 153 8.25 19.48 18.71
C LEU A 153 7.60 19.66 20.08
N GLY A 154 7.46 20.92 20.51
CA GLY A 154 6.71 21.27 21.70
C GLY A 154 5.21 20.97 21.53
N PHE A 155 4.47 20.90 22.64
CA PHE A 155 3.05 20.53 22.64
C PHE A 155 2.17 21.43 21.75
N SER A 156 2.47 22.73 21.69
CA SER A 156 1.75 23.69 20.84
C SER A 156 1.99 23.49 19.33
N ASP A 157 3.07 22.81 18.96
CA ASP A 157 3.47 22.56 17.56
C ASP A 157 3.16 21.13 17.11
N GLN A 158 2.48 20.35 17.94
CA GLN A 158 2.02 19.01 17.59
C GLN A 158 0.86 19.04 16.59
N PRO A 159 0.63 17.94 15.84
CA PRO A 159 -0.48 17.88 14.88
C PRO A 159 -1.83 18.10 15.56
N SER A 160 -2.77 18.70 14.83
CA SER A 160 -4.10 19.09 15.32
C SER A 160 -4.88 17.92 15.95
N SER A 161 -4.69 16.70 15.46
CA SER A 161 -5.29 15.48 16.03
C SER A 161 -4.90 15.25 17.50
N LEU A 162 -3.65 15.55 17.87
CA LEU A 162 -3.13 15.38 19.23
C LEU A 162 -3.64 16.47 20.18
N ILE A 163 -3.68 17.71 19.69
CA ILE A 163 -4.20 18.86 20.46
C ILE A 163 -5.69 18.65 20.76
N ILE A 164 -6.49 18.29 19.75
CA ILE A 164 -7.93 18.04 19.92
C ILE A 164 -8.17 16.87 20.89
N SER A 165 -7.46 15.76 20.71
CA SER A 165 -7.56 14.60 21.62
C SER A 165 -7.21 14.96 23.06
N SER A 166 -6.21 15.81 23.27
CA SER A 166 -5.81 16.26 24.60
C SER A 166 -6.86 17.14 25.25
N ILE A 167 -7.44 18.09 24.50
CA ILE A 167 -8.54 18.95 24.99
C ILE A 167 -9.74 18.10 25.41
N VAL A 168 -10.15 17.13 24.56
CA VAL A 168 -11.27 16.23 24.87
C VAL A 168 -11.00 15.42 26.13
N THR A 169 -9.78 14.89 26.27
CA THR A 169 -9.36 14.11 27.45
C THR A 169 -9.42 14.93 28.73
N ILE A 170 -8.95 16.19 28.69
CA ILE A 170 -9.01 17.11 29.84
C ILE A 170 -10.46 17.42 30.22
N ILE A 171 -11.34 17.69 29.25
CA ILE A 171 -12.76 17.97 29.51
C ILE A 171 -13.45 16.76 30.14
N MET A 172 -13.22 15.57 29.59
CA MET A 172 -13.77 14.32 30.15
C MET A 172 -13.31 14.10 31.59
N PHE A 173 -12.04 14.37 31.90
CA PHE A 173 -11.50 14.25 33.24
C PHE A 173 -12.18 15.20 34.23
N VAL A 174 -12.32 16.49 33.89
CA VAL A 174 -12.96 17.47 34.78
C VAL A 174 -14.41 17.10 35.05
N ILE A 175 -15.19 16.79 34.01
CA ILE A 175 -16.60 16.40 34.15
C ILE A 175 -16.73 15.11 34.96
N GLY A 176 -15.89 14.11 34.68
CA GLY A 176 -15.89 12.83 35.39
C GLY A 176 -15.53 12.97 36.87
N LEU A 177 -14.57 13.82 37.21
CA LEU A 177 -14.25 14.12 38.62
C LEU A 177 -15.42 14.80 39.32
N ILE A 178 -16.00 15.85 38.73
CA ILE A 178 -17.13 16.58 39.33
C ILE A 178 -18.29 15.61 39.61
N ASN A 179 -18.67 14.80 38.62
CA ASN A 179 -19.74 13.82 38.76
C ASN A 179 -19.41 12.74 39.79
N GLY A 180 -18.18 12.24 39.81
CA GLY A 180 -17.72 11.25 40.79
C GLY A 180 -17.80 11.79 42.21
N PHE A 181 -17.27 13.00 42.46
CA PHE A 181 -17.31 13.62 43.79
C PHE A 181 -18.74 13.93 44.26
N LEU A 182 -19.58 14.52 43.40
CA LEU A 182 -20.99 14.78 43.72
C LEU A 182 -21.75 13.49 44.05
N SER A 183 -21.48 12.42 43.30
CA SER A 183 -22.10 11.10 43.53
C SER A 183 -21.64 10.52 44.87
N ILE A 184 -20.35 10.59 45.20
CA ILE A 184 -19.83 10.13 46.49
C ILE A 184 -20.47 10.90 47.63
N ILE A 185 -20.57 12.22 47.54
CA ILE A 185 -21.20 13.05 48.59
C ILE A 185 -22.66 12.62 48.76
N THR A 186 -23.40 12.45 47.67
CA THR A 186 -24.83 12.11 47.68
C THR A 186 -25.10 10.71 48.25
N PHE A 187 -24.34 9.70 47.83
CA PHE A 187 -24.56 8.30 48.23
C PHE A 187 -23.88 7.93 49.55
N ARG A 188 -23.12 8.85 50.15
CA ARG A 188 -22.55 8.68 51.50
C ARG A 188 -23.56 8.97 52.61
N LEU A 189 -24.68 9.65 52.33
CA LEU A 189 -25.76 9.84 53.31
C LEU A 189 -26.37 8.49 53.73
N GLU A 190 -26.84 8.40 54.98
CA GLU A 190 -27.44 7.16 55.52
C GLU A 190 -28.73 6.75 54.79
N ASN A 191 -29.58 7.71 54.43
CA ASN A 191 -30.85 7.46 53.75
C ASN A 191 -30.69 6.64 52.45
N PRO A 192 -29.86 7.03 51.46
CA PRO A 192 -29.68 6.25 50.25
C PRO A 192 -28.93 4.92 50.46
N ARG A 193 -28.13 4.78 51.52
CA ARG A 193 -27.37 3.55 51.83
C ARG A 193 -28.23 2.44 52.47
N SER A 194 -29.45 2.78 52.89
CA SER A 194 -30.41 1.80 53.43
C SER A 194 -30.87 0.77 52.39
N VAL A 195 -30.75 1.09 51.11
CA VAL A 195 -31.09 0.21 49.98
C VAL A 195 -29.80 -0.27 49.32
N GLY A 196 -29.71 -1.56 48.96
CA GLY A 196 -28.52 -2.13 48.31
C GLY A 196 -28.06 -1.38 47.05
N CYS A 197 -28.98 -0.68 46.37
CA CYS A 197 -28.70 0.21 45.25
C CYS A 197 -27.75 1.36 45.61
N GLY A 198 -27.86 1.96 46.81
CA GLY A 198 -26.98 3.05 47.24
C GLY A 198 -25.53 2.62 47.45
N ILE A 199 -25.32 1.40 47.96
CA ILE A 199 -23.98 0.81 48.11
C ILE A 199 -23.37 0.53 46.72
N TYR A 200 -24.17 0.02 45.78
CA TYR A 200 -23.74 -0.17 44.40
C TYR A 200 -23.33 1.15 43.73
N LEU A 201 -24.14 2.20 43.84
CA LEU A 201 -23.83 3.51 43.24
C LEU A 201 -22.59 4.17 43.88
N LEU A 202 -22.39 3.99 45.18
CA LEU A 202 -21.18 4.46 45.86
C LEU A 202 -19.93 3.73 45.34
N THR A 203 -19.96 2.39 45.26
CA THR A 203 -18.83 1.61 44.73
C THR A 203 -18.56 1.92 43.25
N ALA A 204 -19.61 2.07 42.43
CA ALA A 204 -19.50 2.49 41.05
C ALA A 204 -18.87 3.89 40.90
N SER A 205 -19.23 4.84 41.76
CA SER A 205 -18.65 6.19 41.74
C SER A 205 -17.15 6.17 42.07
N ILE A 206 -16.71 5.37 43.06
CA ILE A 206 -15.29 5.20 43.38
C ILE A 206 -14.54 4.56 42.21
N MET A 207 -15.10 3.51 41.60
CA MET A 207 -14.50 2.87 40.42
C MET A 207 -14.44 3.82 39.22
N SER A 208 -15.42 4.69 39.03
CA SER A 208 -15.41 5.70 37.96
C SER A 208 -14.28 6.74 38.13
N ILE A 209 -14.02 7.18 39.37
CA ILE A 209 -12.89 8.08 39.66
C ILE A 209 -11.56 7.36 39.42
N LEU A 210 -11.42 6.12 39.90
CA LEU A 210 -10.20 5.34 39.67
C LEU A 210 -9.94 5.12 38.18
N THR A 211 -10.95 4.70 37.42
CA THR A 211 -10.82 4.46 35.98
C THR A 211 -10.44 5.73 35.21
N ILE A 212 -11.06 6.88 35.50
CA ILE A 212 -10.72 8.13 34.81
C ILE A 212 -9.32 8.64 35.16
N THR A 213 -8.89 8.48 36.42
CA THR A 213 -7.52 8.83 36.84
C THR A 213 -6.47 7.94 36.16
N PHE A 214 -6.68 6.63 36.10
CA PHE A 214 -5.80 5.72 35.36
C PHE A 214 -5.74 6.03 33.87
N PHE A 215 -6.87 6.34 33.25
CA PHE A 215 -6.92 6.74 31.85
C PHE A 215 -6.09 8.02 31.59
N THR A 216 -6.23 9.04 32.43
CA THR A 216 -5.44 10.28 32.28
C THR A 216 -3.96 10.08 32.55
N LEU A 217 -3.59 9.23 33.53
CA LEU A 217 -2.19 8.92 33.78
C LEU A 217 -1.57 8.19 32.58
N LYS A 218 -2.26 7.21 32.01
CA LYS A 218 -1.82 6.51 30.79
C LYS A 218 -1.73 7.44 29.57
N TYR A 219 -2.50 8.52 29.54
CA TYR A 219 -2.45 9.49 28.44
C TYR A 219 -1.25 10.44 28.57
N LEU A 220 -0.89 10.81 29.81
CA LEU A 220 0.19 11.76 30.09
C LEU A 220 1.59 11.11 30.13
N PHE A 221 1.67 9.81 30.47
CA PHE A 221 2.90 9.03 30.61
C PHE A 221 2.97 7.91 29.56
#